data_AF-A0A6I0DSZ9-F1
#
_entry.id   AF-A0A6I0DSZ9-F1
#
_cell.length_a   1.000
_cell.length_b   1.000
_cell.length_c   1.000
_cell.angle_alpha   90.00
_cell.angle_beta   90.00
_cell.angle_gamma   90.00
#
_symmetry.space_group_name_H-M   'P 1'
#
loop_
_entity.id
_entity.type
_entity.pdbx_description
1 polymer ?
#
loop_
_entity_poly.entity_id
_entity_poly.type
_entity_poly.pdbx_seq_one_letter_code
_entity_poly.pdbx_strand_id
1 'polypeptide(L)' 'MKGPKKDEDYPERFMDCQEALADGLFSLIDDAQEAGWDRIEIARAIASMAKGVQMGETGTDPEE' A
#
# COMPACT_ATOMS: atom_id res chain seq x y z
N MET A 1 15.99 -8.14 -4.38
CA MET A 1 16.13 -6.94 -3.51
C MET A 1 14.81 -6.19 -3.64
N LYS A 2 14.07 -5.92 -2.54
CA LYS A 2 12.75 -5.25 -2.58
C LYS A 2 12.85 -3.73 -2.34
N GLY A 3 14.04 -3.16 -2.55
CA GLY A 3 14.30 -1.73 -2.34
C GLY A 3 14.34 -0.96 -3.67
N PRO A 4 14.36 0.39 -3.62
CA PRO A 4 14.51 1.22 -4.80
C PRO A 4 15.74 0.80 -5.62
N LYS A 5 15.62 0.83 -6.95
CA LYS A 5 16.74 0.53 -7.86
C LYS A 5 17.82 1.62 -7.82
N LYS A 6 17.41 2.85 -7.47
CA LYS A 6 18.26 4.04 -7.32
C LYS A 6 17.72 4.89 -6.15
N ASP A 7 18.61 5.63 -5.49
CA ASP A 7 18.25 6.53 -4.39
C ASP A 7 17.51 7.79 -4.89
N GLU A 8 17.87 8.24 -6.09
CA GLU A 8 17.25 9.38 -6.79
C GLU A 8 15.84 9.03 -7.29
N ASP A 9 15.04 10.06 -7.59
CA ASP A 9 13.75 9.85 -8.24
C ASP A 9 13.92 9.33 -9.67
N TYR A 10 13.08 8.39 -10.07
CA TYR A 10 13.06 7.82 -11.42
C TYR A 10 11.64 7.39 -11.80
N PRO A 11 11.29 7.37 -13.11
CA PRO A 11 9.90 7.26 -13.54
C PRO A 11 9.15 6.03 -12.99
N GLU A 12 9.84 4.90 -12.85
CA GLU A 12 9.26 3.64 -12.38
C GLU A 12 9.32 3.47 -10.85
N ARG A 13 9.85 4.44 -10.09
CA ARG A 13 10.11 4.28 -8.64
C ARG A 13 8.85 3.97 -7.84
N PHE A 14 7.72 4.57 -8.22
CA PHE A 14 6.43 4.28 -7.62
C PHE A 14 5.94 2.85 -7.94
N MET A 15 6.06 2.43 -9.20
CA MET A 15 5.69 1.07 -9.64
C MET A 15 6.56 0.02 -8.94
N ASP A 16 7.88 0.24 -8.85
CA ASP A 16 8.80 -0.64 -8.13
C ASP A 16 8.44 -0.76 -6.64
N CYS A 17 7.99 0.33 -6.01
CA CYS A 17 7.49 0.32 -4.64
C CYS A 17 6.21 -0.54 -4.51
N GLN A 18 5.27 -0.41 -5.45
CA GLN A 18 4.06 -1.24 -5.48
C GLN A 18 4.40 -2.73 -5.66
N GLU A 19 5.31 -3.07 -6.58
CA GLU A 19 5.77 -4.44 -6.80
C GLU A 19 6.44 -5.02 -5.54
N ALA A 20 7.27 -4.23 -4.84
CA ALA A 20 7.90 -4.65 -3.60
C ALA A 20 6.88 -5.00 -2.49
N LEU A 21 5.75 -4.28 -2.46
CA LEU A 21 4.68 -4.46 -1.47
C LEU A 21 3.65 -5.54 -1.86
N ALA A 22 3.54 -5.88 -3.15
CA ALA A 22 2.46 -6.71 -3.69
C ALA A 22 2.25 -8.03 -2.94
N ASP A 23 3.33 -8.81 -2.72
CA ASP A 23 3.22 -10.10 -2.02
C ASP A 23 2.62 -9.95 -0.62
N GLY A 24 3.09 -8.96 0.14
CA GLY A 24 2.62 -8.72 1.51
C GLY A 24 1.18 -8.21 1.54
N LEU A 25 0.83 -7.36 0.58
CA LEU A 25 -0.55 -6.89 0.41
C LEU A 25 -1.50 -8.06 0.12
N PHE A 26 -1.14 -8.99 -0.75
CA PHE A 26 -1.97 -10.14 -1.05
C PHE A 26 -2.10 -11.08 0.14
N SER A 27 -1.03 -11.32 0.91
CA SER A 27 -1.14 -12.09 2.16
C SER A 27 -2.12 -11.47 3.15
N LEU A 28 -2.08 -10.14 3.34
CA LEU A 28 -3.05 -9.44 4.21
C LEU A 28 -4.49 -9.57 3.72
N ILE A 29 -4.69 -9.54 2.39
CA ILE A 29 -6.01 -9.73 1.79
C ILE A 29 -6.51 -11.14 2.01
N ASP A 30 -5.66 -12.14 1.79
CA ASP A 30 -6.02 -13.56 1.93
C ASP A 30 -6.36 -13.89 3.39
N ASP A 31 -5.56 -13.42 4.35
CA ASP A 31 -5.81 -13.62 5.80
C ASP A 31 -7.18 -13.05 6.23
N ALA A 32 -7.52 -11.85 5.76
CA ALA A 32 -8.81 -11.22 6.07
C ALA A 32 -9.97 -11.94 5.35
N GLN A 33 -9.75 -12.43 4.12
CA GLN A 33 -10.76 -13.18 3.40
C GLN A 33 -11.04 -14.53 4.08
N GLU A 34 -10.02 -15.22 4.61
CA GLU A 34 -10.18 -16.44 5.41
C GLU A 34 -10.96 -16.19 6.72
N ALA A 35 -10.84 -14.99 7.30
CA ALA A 35 -11.65 -14.55 8.43
C ALA A 35 -13.09 -14.18 8.06
N GLY A 36 -13.44 -14.20 6.76
CA GLY A 36 -14.80 -14.02 6.25
C GLY A 36 -15.15 -12.62 5.75
N TRP A 37 -14.17 -11.73 5.58
CA TRP A 37 -14.39 -10.38 5.05
C TRP A 37 -14.48 -10.38 3.51
N ASP A 38 -15.27 -9.47 2.94
CA ASP A 38 -15.33 -9.29 1.49
C ASP A 38 -14.07 -8.63 0.94
N ARG A 39 -13.62 -9.06 -0.24
CA ARG A 39 -12.37 -8.58 -0.84
C ARG A 39 -12.38 -7.08 -1.15
N ILE A 40 -13.54 -6.51 -1.53
CA ILE A 40 -13.68 -5.07 -1.78
C ILE A 40 -13.70 -4.30 -0.45
N GLU A 41 -14.31 -4.84 0.60
CA GLU A 41 -14.25 -4.27 1.96
C GLU A 41 -12.80 -4.20 2.47
N ILE A 42 -12.05 -5.29 2.32
CA ILE A 42 -10.64 -5.35 2.70
C ILE A 42 -9.82 -4.31 1.93
N ALA A 43 -9.97 -4.24 0.61
CA ALA A 43 -9.26 -3.28 -0.23
C ALA A 43 -9.54 -1.83 0.17
N ARG A 44 -10.80 -1.50 0.49
CA ARG A 44 -11.19 -0.16 0.98
C ARG A 44 -10.56 0.15 2.34
N ALA A 45 -10.56 -0.81 3.26
CA ALA A 45 -9.95 -0.65 4.58
C ALA A 45 -8.44 -0.38 4.45
N ILE A 46 -7.73 -1.16 3.63
CA ILE A 46 -6.29 -0.97 3.40
C ILE A 46 -6.01 0.40 2.77
N ALA A 47 -6.78 0.82 1.77
CA ALA A 47 -6.63 2.14 1.16
C ALA A 47 -6.82 3.28 2.19
N SER A 48 -7.84 3.17 3.05
CA SER A 48 -8.10 4.15 4.12
C SER A 48 -6.96 4.20 5.13
N MET A 49 -6.40 3.04 5.53
CA MET A 49 -5.25 2.98 6.44
C MET A 49 -3.99 3.59 5.81
N ALA A 50 -3.72 3.29 4.54
CA ALA A 50 -2.58 3.87 3.81
C ALA A 50 -2.69 5.39 3.72
N LYS A 51 -3.89 5.92 3.47
CA LYS A 51 -4.19 7.36 3.52
C LYS A 51 -3.84 7.97 4.89
N GLY A 52 -4.27 7.30 5.96
CA GLY A 52 -3.98 7.72 7.34
C GLY A 52 -2.48 7.73 7.66
N VAL A 53 -1.73 6.73 7.21
CA VAL A 53 -0.26 6.69 7.35
C VAL A 53 0.38 7.84 6.60
N GLN A 54 0.00 8.06 5.33
CA GLN A 54 0.55 9.16 4.53
C GLN A 54 0.31 10.52 5.20
N MET A 55 -0.91 10.77 5.67
CA MET A 55 -1.25 12.01 6.38
C MET A 55 -0.44 12.18 7.68
N GLY A 56 -0.20 11.10 8.41
CA GLY A 56 0.63 11.12 9.61
C GLY A 56 2.10 11.51 9.33
N GLU A 57 2.64 11.06 8.19
CA GLU A 57 4.02 11.35 7.78
C GLU A 57 4.18 12.74 7.13
N THR A 58 3.21 13.19 6.33
CA THR A 58 3.29 14.48 5.59
C THR A 58 2.67 15.66 6.34
N GLY A 59 1.79 15.40 7.31
CA GLY A 59 1.00 16.43 8.00
C GLY A 59 -0.11 17.05 7.13
N THR A 60 -0.42 16.47 5.97
CA THR A 60 -1.42 16.97 5.01
C THR A 60 -2.33 15.83 4.57
N ASP A 61 -3.63 16.10 4.35
CA ASP A 61 -4.52 15.12 3.73
C ASP A 61 -4.07 14.92 2.26
N PRO A 62 -3.82 13.68 1.80
CA PRO A 62 -3.41 13.43 0.41
C PRO A 62 -4.51 13.67 -0.64
N GLU A 63 -5.74 13.97 -0.24
CA GLU A 63 -6.85 14.39 -1.11
C GLU A 63 -7.11 15.91 -1.12
N GLU A 64 -6.37 16.70 -0.31
CA GLU A 64 -6.36 18.18 -0.38
C GLU A 64 -5.33 18.70 -1.40
#